data_AF-A0A2N6JA79-F1
#
_entry.id   AF-A0A2N6JA79-F1
#
_cell.length_a   1.000
_cell.length_b   1.000
_cell.length_c   1.000
_cell.angle_alpha   90.00
_cell.angle_beta   90.00
_cell.angle_gamma   90.00
#
_symmetry.space_group_name_H-M   'P 1'
#
loop_
_entity.id
_entity.type
_entity.pdbx_description
1 polymer ?
#
loop_
_entity_poly.entity_id
_entity_poly.type
_entity_poly.pdbx_seq_one_letter_code
_entity_poly.pdbx_strand_id
1 'polypeptide(L)'
;MNIKNIVVAASLLAAAGAAMAEAPYPPETPFHSTQTRADVKAELQRAQANHEIVSRNEYPVLRQAPSKLSRQEVESQVQQANNAAQNLYSGA
;
A
#
# COMPACT_ATOMS: atom_id res chain seq x y z
N MET A 1 -32.35 -47.88 -26.62
CA MET A 1 -30.99 -47.36 -26.37
C MET A 1 -30.18 -48.46 -25.69
N ASN A 2 -28.96 -48.77 -26.16
CA ASN A 2 -28.16 -49.90 -25.66
C ASN A 2 -27.28 -49.44 -24.49
N ILE A 3 -27.59 -49.87 -23.27
CA ILE A 3 -26.90 -49.47 -22.03
C ILE A 3 -25.38 -49.68 -22.08
N LYS A 4 -24.90 -50.66 -22.85
CA LYS A 4 -23.47 -50.92 -23.06
C LYS A 4 -22.77 -49.72 -23.70
N ASN A 5 -23.42 -49.06 -24.66
CA ASN A 5 -22.85 -47.93 -25.38
C ASN A 5 -22.78 -46.69 -24.47
N ILE A 6 -23.74 -46.53 -23.55
CA ILE A 6 -23.74 -45.42 -22.57
C ILE A 6 -22.60 -45.58 -21.57
N VAL A 7 -22.39 -46.80 -21.06
CA VAL A 7 -21.30 -47.08 -20.11
C VAL A 7 -19.94 -46.86 -20.75
N VAL A 8 -19.76 -47.25 -22.02
CA VAL A 8 -18.53 -46.96 -22.77
C VAL A 8 -18.33 -45.46 -22.97
N ALA A 9 -19.36 -44.71 -23.37
CA ALA A 9 -19.25 -43.26 -23.52
C ALA A 9 -18.93 -42.54 -22.20
N ALA A 10 -19.56 -42.96 -21.10
CA ALA A 10 -19.33 -42.37 -19.78
C ALA A 10 -17.91 -42.65 -19.25
N SER A 11 -17.40 -43.88 -19.46
CA SER A 11 -16.03 -44.23 -19.05
C SER A 11 -14.96 -43.49 -19.86
N LEU A 12 -15.17 -43.32 -21.17
CA LEU A 12 -14.28 -42.51 -22.02
C LEU A 12 -14.27 -41.03 -21.59
N LEU A 13 -15.44 -40.46 -21.29
CA LEU A 13 -15.56 -39.09 -20.82
C LEU A 13 -14.89 -38.89 -19.46
N ALA A 14 -15.07 -39.82 -18.53
CA ALA A 14 -14.43 -39.78 -17.21
C ALA A 14 -12.89 -39.86 -17.29
N ALA A 15 -12.37 -40.76 -18.15
CA ALA A 15 -10.93 -40.89 -18.35
C ALA A 15 -10.30 -39.65 -19.00
N ALA A 16 -10.95 -39.08 -20.01
CA ALA A 16 -10.50 -37.85 -20.66
C ALA A 16 -10.55 -36.64 -19.72
N GLY A 17 -11.62 -36.51 -18.92
CA GLY A 17 -11.75 -35.45 -17.93
C GLY A 17 -10.68 -35.48 -16.85
N ALA A 18 -10.32 -36.67 -16.36
CA ALA A 18 -9.25 -36.83 -15.37
C ALA A 18 -7.87 -36.42 -15.93
N ALA A 19 -7.56 -36.80 -17.17
CA ALA A 19 -6.30 -36.44 -17.82
C ALA A 19 -6.15 -34.94 -18.14
N MET A 20 -7.27 -34.22 -18.29
CA MET A 20 -7.28 -32.78 -18.56
C MET A 20 -7.47 -31.90 -17.31
N ALA A 21 -7.77 -32.49 -16.15
CA ALA A 21 -7.99 -31.74 -14.91
C ALA A 21 -6.68 -31.29 -14.22
N GLU A 22 -5.57 -31.96 -14.49
CA GLU A 22 -4.25 -31.56 -14.01
C GLU A 22 -3.57 -30.63 -15.01
N ALA A 23 -3.81 -29.33 -14.86
CA ALA A 23 -2.95 -28.31 -15.45
C ALA A 23 -1.65 -28.24 -14.62
N PRO A 24 -0.46 -28.44 -15.22
CA PRO A 24 0.80 -28.23 -14.51
C PRO A 24 0.87 -26.81 -13.97
N TYR A 25 1.17 -26.65 -12.69
CA TYR A 25 1.50 -25.34 -12.13
C TYR A 25 2.72 -24.79 -12.89
N PRO A 26 2.71 -23.53 -13.36
CA PRO A 26 3.86 -22.96 -14.02
C PRO A 26 5.07 -23.00 -13.05
N PRO A 27 6.30 -23.25 -13.54
CA PRO A 27 7.45 -23.23 -12.68
C PRO A 27 7.59 -21.86 -12.00
N GLU A 28 7.83 -21.88 -10.69
CA GLU A 28 8.14 -20.67 -9.93
C GLU A 28 9.37 -20.00 -10.54
N THR A 29 9.24 -18.71 -10.86
CA THR A 29 10.37 -17.91 -11.35
C THR A 29 10.87 -17.03 -10.21
N PRO A 30 12.17 -17.09 -9.87
CA PRO A 30 12.70 -16.22 -8.83
C PRO A 30 12.61 -14.76 -9.28
N PHE A 31 12.02 -13.92 -8.43
CA PHE A 31 12.06 -12.48 -8.63
C PHE A 31 13.47 -11.95 -8.35
N HIS A 32 14.03 -11.24 -9.33
CA HIS A 32 15.29 -10.52 -9.18
C HIS A 32 15.01 -9.03 -9.35
N SER A 33 15.42 -8.24 -8.35
CA SER A 33 15.36 -6.78 -8.45
C SER A 33 16.30 -6.29 -9.56
N THR A 34 15.83 -5.30 -10.33
CA THR A 34 16.62 -4.61 -11.34
C THR A 34 17.46 -3.46 -10.76
N GLN A 35 17.26 -3.11 -9.49
CA GLN A 35 17.97 -2.00 -8.83
C GLN A 35 19.34 -2.44 -8.33
N THR A 36 20.33 -1.55 -8.49
CA THR A 36 21.64 -1.79 -7.89
C THR A 36 21.59 -1.53 -6.38
N ARG A 37 22.59 -2.04 -5.66
CA ARG A 37 22.75 -1.75 -4.22
C ARG A 37 22.98 -0.27 -3.95
N ALA A 38 23.54 0.47 -4.90
CA ALA A 38 23.74 1.91 -4.78
C ALA A 38 22.40 2.64 -4.90
N ASP A 39 21.57 2.28 -5.87
CA ASP A 39 20.26 2.89 -6.09
C ASP A 39 19.35 2.70 -4.88
N VAL A 40 19.29 1.49 -4.32
CA VAL A 40 18.49 1.20 -3.12
C VAL A 40 18.93 2.04 -1.93
N LYS A 41 20.24 2.28 -1.76
CA LYS A 41 20.74 3.13 -0.67
C LYS A 41 20.37 4.59 -0.88
N ALA A 42 20.49 5.08 -2.11
CA ALA A 42 20.12 6.46 -2.45
C ALA A 42 18.61 6.70 -2.24
N GLU A 43 17.79 5.74 -2.69
CA GLU A 43 16.33 5.74 -2.51
C GLU A 43 15.96 5.80 -1.02
N LEU A 44 16.60 4.96 -0.21
CA LEU A 44 16.37 4.92 1.23
C LEU A 44 16.72 6.25 1.90
N GLN A 45 17.86 6.85 1.54
CA GLN A 45 18.28 8.16 2.09
C GLN A 45 17.29 9.26 1.71
N ARG A 46 16.83 9.31 0.45
CA ARG A 46 15.83 10.28 0.00
C ARG A 46 14.52 10.13 0.76
N ALA A 47 14.02 8.89 0.89
CA ALA A 47 12.78 8.61 1.59
C ALA A 47 12.85 9.02 3.09
N GLN A 48 13.99 8.81 3.74
CA GLN A 48 14.22 9.28 5.11
C GLN A 48 14.20 10.82 5.19
N ALA A 49 14.90 11.52 4.30
CA ALA A 49 14.91 12.97 4.26
C ALA A 49 13.51 13.57 4.04
N ASN A 50 12.71 12.91 3.20
CA ASN A 50 11.34 13.30 2.90
C ASN A 50 10.31 12.87 3.95
N HIS A 51 10.72 12.17 5.02
CA HIS A 51 9.82 11.59 6.03
C HIS A 51 8.75 10.67 5.40
N GLU A 52 9.09 9.98 4.30
CA GLU A 52 8.23 9.02 3.62
C GLU A 52 8.22 7.66 4.32
N ILE A 53 9.23 7.39 5.15
CA ILE A 53 9.38 6.14 5.89
C ILE A 53 9.69 6.42 7.37
N VAL A 54 9.20 5.53 8.24
CA VAL A 54 9.46 5.57 9.69
C VAL A 54 10.37 4.42 10.08
N SER A 55 11.11 4.59 11.17
CA SER A 55 12.13 3.62 11.58
C SER A 55 11.57 2.31 12.18
N ARG A 56 10.24 2.14 12.33
CA ARG A 56 9.59 1.06 13.11
C ARG A 56 8.15 0.76 12.64
N ASN A 57 7.34 0.11 13.48
CA ASN A 57 5.92 -0.24 13.28
C ASN A 57 4.93 0.96 13.35
N GLU A 58 5.41 2.19 13.13
CA GLU A 58 4.56 3.37 13.15
C GLU A 58 3.81 3.51 11.82
N TYR A 59 2.73 2.74 11.69
CA TYR A 59 1.82 2.81 10.55
C TYR A 59 0.44 3.31 11.01
N PRO A 60 -0.20 4.23 10.27
CA PRO A 60 0.20 4.79 8.98
C PRO A 60 1.26 5.90 9.08
N VAL A 61 2.09 6.03 8.03
CA VAL A 61 2.96 7.20 7.87
C VAL A 61 2.08 8.41 7.54
N LEU A 62 1.78 9.23 8.55
CA LEU A 62 1.04 10.47 8.37
C LEU A 62 1.96 11.53 7.78
N ARG A 63 1.85 11.80 6.48
CA ARG A 63 2.48 12.99 5.90
C ARG A 63 1.81 14.23 6.48
N GLN A 64 2.60 15.09 7.13
CA GLN A 64 2.11 16.43 7.46
C GLN A 64 1.78 17.17 6.17
N ALA A 65 0.54 17.62 6.04
CA ALA A 65 0.15 18.48 4.94
C ALA A 65 0.99 19.77 4.98
N PRO A 66 1.45 20.27 3.81
CA PRO A 66 2.18 21.53 3.78
C PRO A 66 1.29 22.65 4.33
N SER A 67 1.81 23.40 5.31
CA SER A 67 1.14 24.61 5.80
C SER A 67 1.08 25.64 4.66
N LYS A 68 -0.07 26.28 4.49
CA LYS A 68 -0.22 27.43 3.59
C LYS A 68 0.38 28.71 4.18
N LEU A 69 0.64 28.72 5.50
CA LEU A 69 1.15 29.85 6.25
C LEU A 69 2.61 29.62 6.60
N SER A 70 3.41 30.68 6.46
CA SER A 70 4.76 30.75 7.00
C SER A 70 4.73 30.78 8.53
N ARG A 71 5.86 30.43 9.15
CA ARG A 71 6.02 30.45 10.61
C ARG A 71 5.68 31.82 11.21
N GLN A 72 6.08 32.90 10.55
CA GLN A 72 5.82 34.28 10.99
C GLN A 72 4.33 34.64 10.94
N GLU A 73 3.60 34.19 9.91
CA GLU A 73 2.15 34.40 9.81
C GLU A 73 1.40 33.62 10.90
N VAL A 74 1.84 32.40 11.21
CA VAL A 74 1.27 31.60 12.30
C VAL A 74 1.48 32.30 13.65
N GLU A 75 2.69 32.83 13.91
CA GLU A 75 2.99 33.56 15.14
C GLU A 75 2.11 34.81 15.29
N SER A 76 1.94 35.58 14.22
CA SER A 76 1.03 36.74 14.17
C SER A 76 -0.41 36.34 14.49
N GLN A 77 -0.90 35.26 13.87
CA GLN A 77 -2.28 34.80 14.06
C GLN A 77 -2.53 34.30 15.49
N VAL A 78 -1.56 33.60 16.08
CA VAL A 78 -1.62 33.16 17.48
C VAL A 78 -1.64 34.37 18.43
N GLN A 79 -0.81 35.39 18.19
CA GLN A 79 -0.83 36.62 18.99
C GLN A 79 -2.18 37.34 18.89
N GLN A 80 -2.74 37.47 17.68
CA GLN A 80 -4.06 38.08 17.49
C GLN A 80 -5.15 37.30 18.24
N ALA A 81 -5.14 35.96 18.16
CA ALA A 81 -6.10 35.11 18.86
C ALA A 81 -5.98 35.24 20.39
N ASN A 82 -4.78 35.30 20.93
CA ASN A 82 -4.55 35.47 22.37
C ASN A 82 -5.05 36.83 22.87
N ASN A 83 -4.78 37.93 22.15
CA ASN A 83 -5.29 39.25 22.51
C ASN A 83 -6.82 39.31 22.44
N ALA A 84 -7.42 38.68 21.42
CA ALA A 84 -8.88 38.59 21.32
C ALA A 84 -9.47 37.79 22.49
N ALA A 85 -8.87 36.65 22.85
CA ALA A 85 -9.31 35.84 23.98
C ALA A 85 -9.20 36.57 25.33
N GLN A 86 -8.14 37.35 25.53
CA GLN A 86 -7.98 38.19 26.73
C GLN A 86 -9.06 39.28 26.79
N ASN A 87 -9.37 39.93 25.67
CA ASN A 87 -10.42 40.94 25.60
C ASN A 87 -11.83 40.36 25.86
N LEU A 88 -12.10 39.12 25.48
CA LEU A 88 -13.37 38.44 25.80
C LEU A 88 -13.52 38.13 27.29
N TYR A 89 -12.42 37.84 27.99
CA TYR A 89 -12.45 37.50 29.42
C TYR A 89 -12.43 38.74 30.33
N SER A 90 -11.91 39.86 29.86
CA SER A 90 -11.88 41.14 30.60
C SER A 90 -13.20 41.91 30.61
N GLY A 91 -14.29 41.33 30.08
CA GLY A 91 -15.59 41.99 29.93
C GLY A 91 -16.73 41.45 30.82
N ALA A 92 -16.44 40.66 31.85
CA ALA A 92 -17.42 40.17 32.84
C ALA A 92 -17.20 40.78 34.22
#